data_AF-A0A966D6R0-F1
#
_entry.id   AF-A0A966D6R0-F1
#
_cell.length_a   1.000
_cell.length_b   1.000
_cell.length_c   1.000
_cell.angle_alpha   90.00
_cell.angle_beta   90.00
_cell.angle_gamma   90.00
#
_symmetry.space_group_name_H-M   'P 1'
#
loop_
_entity.id
_entity.type
_entity.pdbx_description
1 polymer ?
#
loop_
_entity_poly.entity_id
_entity_poly.type
_entity_poly.pdbx_seq_one_letter_code
_entity_poly.pdbx_strand_id
1 'polypeptide(L)'
;MSYYEYNDLFLKCQKNGRYKMYTFDVVDSQNNTDPLITKKLCSIMTSLRQKIQEVEIRTDKKILCDELIYYDDLSKTTIVSNIFEKLDPIILGDAVSFTVYSGSISDELIDLLFEQTKIELNIEYSFHKESGCYETNEWVEGQTKYFRGYCFQYLTNKHKKKK
;
A
#
# COMPACT_ATOMS: atom_id res chain seq x y z
N MET A 1 -5.34 0.31 23.11
CA MET A 1 -6.55 0.46 22.27
C MET A 1 -7.11 -0.92 22.01
N SER A 2 -8.39 -1.10 22.24
CA SER A 2 -9.12 -2.35 21.97
C SER A 2 -9.40 -2.52 20.48
N TYR A 3 -9.73 -3.74 20.06
CA TYR A 3 -10.14 -4.04 18.68
C TYR A 3 -11.35 -3.21 18.22
N TYR A 4 -12.29 -2.92 19.13
CA TYR A 4 -13.50 -2.15 18.81
C TYR A 4 -13.20 -0.68 18.54
N GLU A 5 -12.42 -0.04 19.42
CA GLU A 5 -11.97 1.35 19.24
C GLU A 5 -11.23 1.53 17.90
N TYR A 6 -10.46 0.50 17.53
CA TYR A 6 -9.72 0.48 16.29
C TYR A 6 -10.60 0.35 15.04
N ASN A 7 -11.59 -0.55 15.08
CA ASN A 7 -12.56 -0.70 14.00
C ASN A 7 -13.42 0.56 13.83
N ASP A 8 -13.76 1.24 14.92
CA ASP A 8 -14.48 2.51 14.88
C ASP A 8 -13.66 3.60 14.19
N LEU A 9 -12.36 3.70 14.49
CA LEU A 9 -11.46 4.62 13.78
C LEU A 9 -11.40 4.29 12.29
N PHE A 10 -11.28 3.01 11.92
CA PHE A 10 -11.31 2.59 10.52
C PHE A 10 -12.60 3.02 9.82
N LEU A 11 -13.76 2.69 10.39
CA LEU A 11 -15.08 2.99 9.80
C LEU A 11 -15.33 4.50 9.66
N LYS A 12 -14.93 5.29 10.66
CA LYS A 12 -15.00 6.77 10.59
C LYS A 12 -14.08 7.31 9.50
N CYS A 13 -12.87 6.79 9.42
CA CYS A 13 -11.86 7.22 8.47
C CYS A 13 -12.27 6.96 7.01
N GLN A 14 -13.04 5.90 6.72
CA GLN A 14 -13.42 5.58 5.34
C GLN A 14 -14.21 6.71 4.63
N LYS A 15 -14.86 7.60 5.39
CA LYS A 15 -15.62 8.73 4.83
C LYS A 15 -14.75 9.96 4.55
N ASN A 16 -13.78 10.26 5.42
CA ASN A 16 -13.09 11.55 5.45
C ASN A 16 -11.56 11.44 5.50
N GLY A 17 -11.00 10.24 5.41
CA GLY A 17 -9.55 10.03 5.50
C GLY A 17 -8.83 10.76 4.37
N ARG A 18 -7.75 11.46 4.74
CA ARG A 18 -6.95 12.28 3.82
C ARG A 18 -6.21 11.42 2.79
N TYR A 19 -5.81 10.23 3.20
CA TYR A 19 -5.01 9.32 2.39
C TYR A 19 -5.78 8.03 2.13
N LYS A 20 -5.53 7.41 0.99
CA LYS A 20 -6.02 6.06 0.66
C LYS A 20 -4.84 5.15 0.39
N MET A 21 -4.83 4.00 1.05
CA MET A 21 -3.83 2.95 0.86
C MET A 21 -4.42 1.86 -0.01
N TYR A 22 -3.62 1.35 -0.95
CA TYR A 22 -3.91 0.12 -1.68
C TYR A 22 -2.93 -0.95 -1.23
N THR A 23 -3.44 -2.12 -0.87
CA THR A 23 -2.64 -3.28 -0.46
C THR A 23 -2.79 -4.42 -1.46
N PHE A 24 -1.66 -5.04 -1.79
CA PHE A 24 -1.59 -6.23 -2.63
C PHE A 24 -0.84 -7.30 -1.85
N ASP A 25 -1.52 -8.38 -1.52
CA ASP A 25 -0.98 -9.51 -0.76
C ASP A 25 -0.94 -10.75 -1.66
N VAL A 26 0.22 -11.41 -1.77
CA VAL A 26 0.35 -12.57 -2.66
C VAL A 26 -0.48 -13.74 -2.15
N VAL A 27 -1.35 -14.27 -3.00
CA VAL A 27 -2.17 -15.44 -2.68
C VAL A 27 -1.28 -16.66 -2.50
N ASP A 28 -1.53 -17.43 -1.45
CA ASP A 28 -0.81 -18.67 -1.11
C ASP A 28 0.73 -18.52 -1.06
N SER A 29 1.20 -17.34 -0.65
CA SER A 29 2.61 -17.01 -0.46
C SER A 29 3.41 -18.02 0.37
N GLN A 30 2.79 -18.66 1.37
CA GLN A 30 3.43 -19.68 2.21
C GLN A 30 3.88 -20.91 1.40
N ASN A 31 3.22 -21.19 0.27
CA ASN A 31 3.57 -22.27 -0.64
C ASN A 31 4.41 -21.77 -1.83
N ASN A 32 4.66 -20.47 -1.92
CA ASN A 32 5.44 -19.87 -2.98
C ASN A 32 6.93 -19.94 -2.64
N THR A 33 7.67 -20.73 -3.41
CA THR A 33 9.12 -20.93 -3.21
C THR A 33 9.98 -19.94 -4.00
N ASP A 34 9.39 -18.93 -4.63
CA ASP A 34 10.14 -17.98 -5.46
C ASP A 34 11.03 -17.08 -4.60
N PRO A 35 12.37 -17.24 -4.65
CA PRO A 35 13.28 -16.45 -3.83
C PRO A 35 13.34 -14.97 -4.25
N LEU A 36 12.75 -14.62 -5.40
CA LEU A 36 12.71 -13.27 -5.94
C LEU A 36 11.38 -12.56 -5.67
N ILE A 37 10.47 -13.14 -4.86
CA ILE A 37 9.16 -12.56 -4.59
C ILE A 37 9.25 -11.10 -4.13
N THR A 38 10.07 -10.79 -3.13
CA THR A 38 10.27 -9.42 -2.63
C THR A 38 10.77 -8.50 -3.73
N LYS A 39 11.74 -8.94 -4.54
CA LYS A 39 12.29 -8.14 -5.64
C LYS A 39 11.24 -7.85 -6.71
N LYS A 40 10.44 -8.85 -7.08
CA LYS A 40 9.32 -8.70 -8.03
C LYS A 40 8.25 -7.75 -7.52
N LEU A 41 7.91 -7.85 -6.23
CA LEU A 41 7.00 -6.92 -5.56
C LEU A 41 7.53 -5.48 -5.58
N CYS A 42 8.82 -5.27 -5.31
CA CYS A 42 9.45 -3.95 -5.48
C CYS A 42 9.29 -3.44 -6.93
N SER A 43 9.60 -4.29 -7.93
CA SER A 43 9.47 -3.92 -9.34
C SER A 43 8.05 -3.53 -9.74
N ILE A 44 7.03 -4.25 -9.25
CA ILE A 44 5.62 -3.86 -9.44
C ILE A 44 5.39 -2.47 -8.86
N MET A 45 5.78 -2.23 -7.60
CA MET A 45 5.52 -0.95 -6.96
C MET A 45 6.22 0.23 -7.65
N THR A 46 7.47 0.05 -8.07
CA THR A 46 8.20 1.06 -8.83
C THR A 46 7.50 1.38 -10.16
N SER A 47 7.17 0.35 -10.95
CA SER A 47 6.50 0.53 -12.25
C SER A 47 5.09 1.12 -12.11
N LEU A 48 4.30 0.66 -11.13
CA LEU A 48 2.97 1.18 -10.88
C LEU A 48 3.01 2.66 -10.48
N ARG A 49 3.94 3.06 -9.61
CA ARG A 49 4.12 4.47 -9.25
C ARG A 49 4.48 5.32 -10.46
N GLN A 50 5.38 4.86 -11.33
CA GLN A 50 5.72 5.58 -12.56
C GLN A 50 4.47 5.79 -13.44
N LYS A 51 3.65 4.75 -13.63
CA LYS A 51 2.39 4.88 -14.37
C LYS A 51 1.43 5.87 -13.71
N ILE A 52 1.33 5.89 -12.38
CA ILE A 52 0.51 6.87 -11.66
C ILE A 52 1.07 8.28 -11.83
N GLN A 53 2.40 8.48 -11.79
CA GLN A 53 3.04 9.77 -12.05
C GLN A 53 2.74 10.26 -13.48
N GLU A 54 2.72 9.37 -14.48
CA GLU A 54 2.27 9.74 -15.82
C GLU A 54 0.82 10.22 -15.84
N VAL A 55 -0.06 9.60 -15.04
CA VAL A 55 -1.44 10.07 -14.86
C VAL A 55 -1.47 11.43 -14.17
N GLU A 56 -0.67 11.66 -13.12
CA GLU A 56 -0.54 12.97 -12.47
C GLU A 56 -0.19 14.06 -13.48
N ILE A 57 0.83 13.81 -14.31
CA ILE A 57 1.31 14.75 -15.34
C ILE A 57 0.23 15.01 -16.39
N ARG A 58 -0.45 13.96 -16.89
CA ARG A 58 -1.47 14.10 -17.95
C ARG A 58 -2.72 14.80 -17.46
N THR A 59 -3.06 14.67 -16.18
CA THR A 59 -4.30 15.20 -15.61
C THR A 59 -4.11 16.50 -14.83
N ASP A 60 -2.86 16.94 -14.63
CA ASP A 60 -2.49 18.06 -13.75
C ASP A 60 -3.11 17.92 -12.35
N LYS A 61 -3.13 16.68 -11.83
CA LYS A 61 -3.68 16.35 -10.51
C LYS A 61 -2.63 15.63 -9.69
N LYS A 62 -2.45 16.08 -8.46
CA LYS A 62 -1.62 15.36 -7.49
C LYS A 62 -2.36 14.12 -6.97
N ILE A 63 -1.74 12.96 -7.11
CA ILE A 63 -2.27 11.64 -6.75
C ILE A 63 -1.38 10.97 -5.70
N LEU A 64 -0.09 10.81 -5.96
CA LEU A 64 0.84 10.16 -5.05
C LEU A 64 1.12 11.06 -3.83
N CYS A 65 1.25 10.44 -2.67
CA CYS A 65 1.63 11.15 -1.46
C CYS A 65 3.16 11.28 -1.38
N ASP A 66 3.69 12.48 -1.65
CA ASP A 66 5.14 12.77 -1.59
C ASP A 66 5.63 13.09 -0.17
N GLU A 67 4.73 13.15 0.83
CA GLU A 67 5.09 13.33 2.25
C GLU A 67 5.85 12.11 2.82
N LEU A 68 5.97 11.04 2.05
CA LEU A 68 6.62 9.79 2.39
C LEU A 68 7.97 9.64 1.66
N ILE A 69 8.93 9.00 2.33
CA ILE A 69 10.25 8.73 1.76
C ILE A 69 10.11 7.58 0.76
N TYR A 70 10.23 7.90 -0.53
CA TYR A 70 10.30 6.90 -1.59
C TYR A 70 11.67 6.24 -1.62
N TYR A 71 11.70 4.90 -1.71
CA TYR A 71 12.95 4.13 -1.70
C TYR A 71 13.02 3.19 -2.91
N ASP A 72 13.99 3.46 -3.78
CA ASP A 72 14.11 2.82 -5.10
C ASP A 72 14.98 1.53 -5.07
N ASP A 73 15.81 1.34 -4.03
CA ASP A 73 16.73 0.19 -3.93
C ASP A 73 16.81 -0.38 -2.50
N LEU A 74 15.78 -1.13 -2.10
CA LEU A 74 15.66 -1.79 -0.78
C LEU A 74 16.74 -2.85 -0.48
N SER A 75 17.62 -3.16 -1.43
CA SER A 75 18.67 -4.19 -1.26
C SER A 75 19.90 -3.71 -0.47
N LYS A 76 20.03 -2.41 -0.22
CA LYS A 76 21.25 -1.78 0.34
C LYS A 76 21.15 -1.29 1.79
N THR A 77 20.05 -1.53 2.49
CA THR A 77 19.79 -0.78 3.72
C THR A 77 19.89 -1.63 5.00
N THR A 78 20.82 -1.25 5.88
CA THR A 78 20.73 -1.50 7.32
C THR A 78 19.62 -0.58 7.86
N ILE A 79 18.39 -1.10 7.96
CA ILE A 79 17.23 -0.26 8.27
C ILE A 79 17.22 0.09 9.76
N VAL A 80 17.37 1.37 10.07
CA VAL A 80 17.11 1.94 11.40
C VAL A 80 15.60 1.92 11.62
N SER A 81 15.13 1.28 12.68
CA SER A 81 13.72 0.97 12.99
C SER A 81 12.74 2.15 12.86
N ASN A 82 13.21 3.39 12.97
CA ASN A 82 12.38 4.59 12.98
C ASN A 82 12.00 5.11 11.59
N ILE A 83 12.54 4.54 10.50
CA ILE A 83 12.29 5.02 9.13
C ILE A 83 11.09 4.29 8.48
N PHE A 84 10.78 3.06 8.92
CA PHE A 84 9.73 2.22 8.33
C PHE A 84 8.34 2.89 8.28
N GLU A 85 8.02 3.72 9.28
CA GLU A 85 6.72 4.40 9.35
C GLU A 85 6.49 5.37 8.18
N LYS A 86 7.58 5.92 7.62
CA LYS A 86 7.57 6.95 6.57
C LYS A 86 7.95 6.42 5.19
N LEU A 87 8.29 5.14 5.04
CA LEU A 87 8.66 4.57 3.73
C LEU A 87 7.43 4.27 2.89
N ASP A 88 7.42 4.67 1.63
CA ASP A 88 6.43 4.25 0.64
C ASP A 88 7.15 3.72 -0.60
N PRO A 89 6.82 2.53 -1.12
CA PRO A 89 5.79 1.59 -0.64
C PRO A 89 6.14 0.95 0.72
N ILE A 90 5.12 0.44 1.44
CA ILE A 90 5.33 -0.54 2.52
C ILE A 90 5.52 -1.89 1.87
N ILE A 91 6.59 -2.59 2.22
CA ILE A 91 6.82 -3.98 1.82
C ILE A 91 7.06 -4.80 3.08
N LEU A 92 6.19 -5.76 3.35
CA LEU A 92 6.29 -6.64 4.51
C LEU A 92 6.03 -8.08 4.07
N GLY A 93 7.12 -8.83 3.90
CA GLY A 93 7.07 -10.22 3.43
C GLY A 93 6.51 -10.32 2.01
N ASP A 94 5.31 -10.87 1.92
CA ASP A 94 4.52 -11.17 0.73
C ASP A 94 3.48 -10.10 0.38
N ALA A 95 3.35 -9.07 1.22
CA ALA A 95 2.41 -7.97 1.03
C ALA A 95 3.14 -6.65 0.72
N VAL A 96 2.56 -5.88 -0.20
CA VAL A 96 2.98 -4.52 -0.54
C VAL A 96 1.83 -3.54 -0.49
N SER A 97 2.16 -2.27 -0.26
CA SER A 97 1.18 -1.20 -0.35
C SER A 97 1.79 0.12 -0.80
N PHE A 98 0.97 0.96 -1.42
CA PHE A 98 1.32 2.35 -1.68
C PHE A 98 0.18 3.29 -1.27
N THR A 99 0.51 4.57 -1.09
CA THR A 99 -0.44 5.60 -0.67
C THR A 99 -0.73 6.61 -1.79
N VAL A 100 -2.00 7.01 -1.90
CA VAL A 100 -2.45 8.18 -2.66
C VAL A 100 -3.25 9.15 -1.79
N TYR A 101 -3.50 10.35 -2.29
CA TYR A 101 -4.53 11.23 -1.73
C TYR A 101 -5.92 10.63 -1.97
N SER A 102 -6.78 10.66 -0.95
CA SER A 102 -8.12 10.10 -1.07
C SER A 102 -8.93 10.84 -2.14
N GLY A 103 -9.59 10.09 -3.01
CA GLY A 103 -10.40 10.63 -4.11
C GLY A 103 -9.60 11.21 -5.29
N SER A 104 -8.26 11.15 -5.28
CA SER A 104 -7.44 11.67 -6.39
C SER A 104 -7.41 10.74 -7.61
N ILE A 105 -7.68 9.46 -7.41
CA ILE A 105 -7.72 8.42 -8.44
C ILE A 105 -8.77 7.36 -8.07
N SER A 106 -9.45 6.79 -9.08
CA SER A 106 -10.47 5.77 -8.85
C SER A 106 -9.86 4.38 -8.65
N ASP A 107 -10.58 3.51 -7.96
CA ASP A 107 -10.13 2.14 -7.67
C ASP A 107 -9.97 1.32 -8.95
N GLU A 108 -10.87 1.52 -9.91
CA GLU A 108 -10.86 0.83 -11.20
C GLU A 108 -9.61 1.18 -12.01
N LEU A 109 -9.17 2.45 -11.96
CA LEU A 109 -7.95 2.86 -12.65
C LEU A 109 -6.71 2.28 -11.97
N ILE A 110 -6.65 2.24 -10.65
CA ILE A 110 -5.55 1.59 -9.93
C ILE A 110 -5.48 0.10 -10.27
N ASP A 111 -6.62 -0.60 -10.26
CA ASP A 111 -6.67 -2.01 -10.61
C ASP A 111 -6.20 -2.26 -12.05
N LEU A 112 -6.62 -1.42 -13.00
CA LEU A 112 -6.18 -1.48 -14.39
C LEU A 112 -4.66 -1.31 -14.51
N LEU A 113 -4.10 -0.26 -13.89
CA LEU A 113 -2.66 0.02 -13.94
C LEU A 113 -1.86 -1.10 -13.28
N PHE A 114 -2.34 -1.65 -12.16
CA PHE A 114 -1.70 -2.78 -11.49
C PHE A 114 -1.66 -4.02 -12.38
N GLU A 115 -2.78 -4.39 -13.00
CA GLU A 115 -2.81 -5.55 -13.90
C GLU A 115 -1.90 -5.37 -15.13
N GLN A 116 -1.87 -4.16 -15.70
CA GLN A 116 -0.94 -3.83 -16.78
C GLN A 116 0.52 -4.00 -16.36
N THR A 117 0.90 -3.44 -15.21
CA THR A 117 2.26 -3.60 -14.65
C THR A 117 2.60 -5.08 -14.42
N LYS A 118 1.66 -5.87 -13.89
CA LYS A 118 1.87 -7.30 -13.66
C LYS A 118 2.16 -8.05 -14.97
N ILE A 119 1.39 -7.77 -16.02
CA ILE A 119 1.57 -8.35 -17.36
C ILE A 119 2.92 -7.93 -17.96
N GLU A 120 3.25 -6.64 -17.92
CA GLU A 120 4.49 -6.10 -18.48
C GLU A 120 5.75 -6.67 -17.82
N LEU A 121 5.69 -6.91 -16.50
CA LEU A 121 6.79 -7.50 -15.74
C LEU A 121 6.80 -9.04 -15.76
N ASN A 122 5.85 -9.66 -16.46
CA ASN A 122 5.68 -11.12 -16.53
C ASN A 122 5.60 -11.77 -15.13
N ILE A 123 4.73 -11.22 -14.26
CA ILE A 123 4.52 -11.72 -12.91
C ILE A 123 3.23 -12.55 -12.85
N GLU A 124 3.38 -13.83 -12.54
CA GLU A 124 2.27 -14.80 -12.59
C GLU A 124 1.50 -14.93 -11.26
N TYR A 125 1.89 -14.18 -10.23
CA TYR A 125 1.23 -14.29 -8.94
C TYR A 125 -0.22 -13.80 -8.99
N SER A 126 -1.06 -14.49 -8.23
CA SER A 126 -2.36 -13.97 -7.85
C SER A 126 -2.22 -13.07 -6.62
N PHE A 127 -3.04 -12.04 -6.56
CA PHE A 127 -3.01 -11.06 -5.46
C PHE A 127 -4.39 -10.91 -4.85
N HIS A 128 -4.44 -10.88 -3.54
CA HIS A 128 -5.53 -10.28 -2.82
C HIS A 128 -5.36 -8.75 -2.86
N LYS A 129 -6.41 -8.03 -3.26
CA LYS A 129 -6.41 -6.56 -3.38
C LYS A 129 -7.44 -5.94 -2.46
N GLU A 130 -7.01 -5.02 -1.62
CA GLU A 130 -7.91 -4.22 -0.77
C GLU A 130 -7.41 -2.78 -0.74
N SER A 131 -8.30 -1.88 -0.36
CA SER A 131 -7.98 -0.49 -0.17
C SER A 131 -8.73 0.08 1.03
N GLY A 132 -8.18 1.14 1.60
CA GLY A 132 -8.79 1.80 2.75
C GLY A 132 -8.17 3.15 3.05
N CYS A 133 -9.00 4.05 3.56
CA CYS A 133 -8.53 5.38 3.96
C CYS A 133 -7.83 5.36 5.31
N TYR A 134 -6.90 6.28 5.51
CA TYR A 134 -6.24 6.58 6.79
C TYR A 134 -5.98 8.09 6.95
N GLU A 135 -5.65 8.52 8.17
CA GLU A 135 -5.60 9.94 8.56
C GLU A 135 -4.18 10.45 8.84
N THR A 136 -3.30 9.61 9.37
CA THR A 136 -1.96 10.05 9.80
C THR A 136 -0.85 9.05 9.47
N ASN A 137 0.32 9.59 9.15
CA ASN A 137 1.58 8.86 9.01
C ASN A 137 2.40 8.86 10.31
N GLU A 138 1.95 9.56 11.36
CA GLU A 138 2.68 9.70 12.61
C GLU A 138 2.14 8.72 13.66
N TRP A 139 2.96 7.75 14.09
CA TRP A 139 2.57 6.74 15.08
C TRP A 139 2.00 7.35 16.36
N VAL A 140 2.60 8.45 16.82
CA VAL A 140 2.21 9.16 18.05
C VAL A 140 0.78 9.69 18.00
N GLU A 141 0.23 9.96 16.82
CA GLU A 141 -1.15 10.40 16.62
C GLU A 141 -2.13 9.21 16.52
N GLY A 142 -1.62 7.98 16.46
CA GLY A 142 -2.40 6.77 16.22
C GLY A 142 -3.45 6.45 17.30
N GLN A 143 -3.42 7.13 18.46
CA GLN A 143 -4.45 6.99 19.49
C GLN A 143 -5.75 7.75 19.17
N THR A 144 -5.66 8.80 18.36
CA THR A 144 -6.79 9.69 18.06
C THR A 144 -7.14 9.72 16.58
N LYS A 145 -6.15 9.45 15.72
CA LYS A 145 -6.30 9.38 14.26
C LYS A 145 -6.00 7.97 13.76
N TYR A 146 -6.66 7.56 12.68
CA TYR A 146 -6.38 6.27 12.06
C TYR A 146 -5.01 6.27 11.37
N PHE A 147 -4.04 5.62 12.01
CA PHE A 147 -2.64 5.59 11.57
C PHE A 147 -2.43 4.64 10.37
N ARG A 148 -1.40 4.93 9.56
CA ARG A 148 -1.03 4.19 8.34
C ARG A 148 -0.70 2.71 8.58
N GLY A 149 0.21 2.39 9.52
CA GLY A 149 0.66 1.00 9.73
C GLY A 149 -0.46 0.11 10.28
N TYR A 150 -1.31 0.72 11.10
CA TYR A 150 -2.62 0.26 11.48
C TYR A 150 -3.47 -0.10 10.23
N CYS A 151 -3.71 0.86 9.33
CA CYS A 151 -4.47 0.61 8.10
C CYS A 151 -3.93 -0.59 7.30
N PHE A 152 -2.61 -0.64 7.09
CA PHE A 152 -1.92 -1.73 6.40
C PHE A 152 -2.21 -3.10 7.04
N GLN A 153 -2.07 -3.21 8.37
CA GLN A 153 -2.33 -4.45 9.09
C GLN A 153 -3.81 -4.88 8.99
N TYR A 154 -4.74 -3.92 9.02
CA TYR A 154 -6.16 -4.22 8.89
C TYR A 154 -6.51 -4.75 7.50
N LEU A 155 -6.05 -4.09 6.44
CA LEU A 155 -6.34 -4.46 5.05
C LEU A 155 -5.75 -5.83 4.70
N THR A 156 -4.49 -6.09 5.08
CA THR A 156 -3.84 -7.39 4.86
C THR A 156 -4.51 -8.54 5.62
N ASN A 157 -5.00 -8.29 6.85
CA ASN A 157 -5.74 -9.30 7.61
C ASN A 157 -7.16 -9.55 7.08
N LYS A 158 -7.81 -8.55 6.48
CA LYS A 158 -9.15 -8.69 5.91
C LYS A 158 -9.20 -9.77 4.82
N HIS A 159 -8.11 -9.93 4.07
CA HIS A 159 -7.95 -10.98 3.08
C HIS A 159 -7.97 -12.39 3.67
N LYS A 160 -7.27 -12.60 4.78
CA LYS A 160 -7.14 -13.90 5.44
C LYS A 160 -8.46 -14.40 6.05
N LYS A 161 -9.42 -13.50 6.29
CA LYS A 161 -10.75 -13.79 6.85
C LYS A 161 -11.84 -14.05 5.80
N LYS A 162 -11.56 -13.89 4.50
CA LYS A 162 -12.52 -14.16 3.40
C LYS A 162 -12.49 -15.63 2.90
N LYS A 163 -11.85 -16.54 3.64
CA LYS A 163 -11.86 -17.99 3.36
C LYS A 163 -13.12 -18.65 3.88
#